data_AF-A0ABD5CA54-F1
#
_entry.id   AF-A0ABD5CA54-F1
#
_cell.length_a   1.000
_cell.length_b   1.000
_cell.length_c   1.000
_cell.angle_alpha   90.00
_cell.angle_beta   90.00
_cell.angle_gamma   90.00
#
_symmetry.space_group_name_H-M   'P 1'
#
loop_
_entity.id
_entity.type
_entity.pdbx_description
1 polymer ?
#
loop_
_entity_poly.entity_id
_entity_poly.type
_entity_poly.pdbx_seq_one_letter_code
_entity_poly.pdbx_strand_id
1 'polypeptide(L)'
;MKTGVDMRYENLIADARDGELTESTRVRAAFDAIYCCSPDLESMVQSLTVLGLSADDVSLVGRLADWVMNVAPRGPLPMSPSEAVALAERVHKVTAGE
;
A
#
# COMPACT_ATOMS: atom_id res chain seq x y z
N MET A 1 -21.47 -5.71 8.41
CA MET A 1 -20.90 -4.44 8.90
C MET A 1 -19.47 -4.40 8.39
N LYS A 2 -19.09 -3.41 7.57
CA LYS A 2 -17.67 -3.20 7.23
C LYS A 2 -16.94 -2.83 8.52
N THR A 3 -15.78 -3.44 8.75
CA THR A 3 -15.00 -3.19 9.97
C THR A 3 -14.37 -1.79 9.91
N GLY A 4 -13.89 -1.25 11.04
CA GLY A 4 -13.22 0.06 11.05
C GLY A 4 -11.95 0.12 10.17
N VAL A 5 -11.35 -1.04 9.87
CA VAL A 5 -10.19 -1.19 8.99
C VAL A 5 -10.59 -1.04 7.52
N ASP A 6 -11.71 -1.64 7.10
CA ASP A 6 -12.20 -1.55 5.73
C ASP A 6 -12.52 -0.11 5.32
N MET A 7 -13.15 0.66 6.22
CA MET A 7 -13.50 2.06 5.94
C MET A 7 -12.25 2.94 5.79
N ARG A 8 -11.20 2.67 6.59
CA ARG A 8 -9.94 3.40 6.50
C ARG A 8 -9.19 3.06 5.21
N TYR A 9 -9.17 1.78 4.82
CA TYR A 9 -8.62 1.34 3.55
C TYR A 9 -9.32 2.03 2.36
N GLU A 10 -10.66 2.04 2.34
CA GLU A 10 -11.44 2.64 1.25
C GLU A 10 -11.14 4.14 1.07
N ASN A 11 -11.02 4.89 2.15
CA ASN A 11 -10.66 6.31 2.08
C ASN A 11 -9.25 6.53 1.53
N LEU A 12 -8.27 5.73 1.97
CA LEU A 12 -6.89 5.83 1.51
C LEU A 12 -6.74 5.44 0.03
N ILE A 13 -7.53 4.45 -0.44
CA ILE A 13 -7.60 4.11 -1.86
C ILE A 13 -8.28 5.22 -2.68
N ALA A 14 -9.28 5.90 -2.13
CA ALA A 14 -9.89 7.05 -2.79
C ALA A 14 -8.85 8.16 -2.99
N ASP A 15 -8.10 8.52 -1.96
CA ASP A 15 -7.02 9.52 -2.04
C ASP A 15 -5.93 9.09 -3.05
N ALA A 16 -5.53 7.82 -3.05
CA ALA A 16 -4.53 7.31 -4.01
C ALA A 16 -4.99 7.42 -5.48
N ARG A 17 -6.31 7.37 -5.72
CA ARG A 17 -6.92 7.50 -7.05
C ARG A 17 -7.23 8.95 -7.42
N ASP A 18 -7.23 9.87 -6.47
CA ASP A 18 -7.59 11.27 -6.70
C ASP A 18 -6.55 11.98 -7.59
N GLY A 19 -6.99 12.39 -8.79
CA GLY A 19 -6.16 13.09 -9.76
C GLY A 19 -5.84 14.54 -9.39
N GLU A 20 -6.53 15.12 -8.40
CA GLU A 20 -6.26 16.46 -7.89
C GLU A 20 -5.08 16.48 -6.92
N LEU A 21 -4.72 15.32 -6.35
CA LEU A 21 -3.57 15.17 -5.46
C LEU A 21 -2.27 14.96 -6.25
N THR A 22 -1.16 15.39 -5.64
CA THR A 22 0.17 15.17 -6.21
C THR A 22 0.50 13.68 -6.31
N GLU A 23 1.31 13.29 -7.28
CA GLU A 23 1.68 11.89 -7.45
C GLU A 23 2.36 11.30 -6.20
N SER A 24 3.18 12.07 -5.48
CA SER A 24 3.79 11.63 -4.23
C SER A 24 2.77 11.43 -3.11
N THR A 25 1.78 12.31 -2.98
CA THR A 25 0.66 12.13 -2.03
C THR A 25 -0.12 10.86 -2.35
N ARG A 26 -0.41 10.61 -3.62
CA ARG A 26 -1.18 9.44 -4.04
C ARG A 26 -0.43 8.12 -3.81
N VAL A 27 0.86 8.09 -4.12
CA VAL A 27 1.75 6.95 -3.84
C VAL A 27 1.84 6.71 -2.33
N ARG A 28 1.92 7.77 -1.51
CA ARG A 28 1.88 7.67 -0.05
C ARG A 28 0.55 7.12 0.45
N ALA A 29 -0.57 7.59 -0.07
CA ALA A 29 -1.90 7.12 0.31
C ALA A 29 -2.09 5.62 0.02
N ALA A 30 -1.60 5.14 -1.12
CA ALA A 30 -1.58 3.71 -1.44
C ALA A 30 -0.76 2.88 -0.43
N PHE A 31 0.40 3.40 -0.01
CA PHE A 31 1.19 2.76 1.05
C PHE A 31 0.46 2.74 2.40
N ASP A 32 -0.14 3.86 2.79
CA ASP A 32 -0.87 3.94 4.06
C ASP A 32 -2.07 2.96 4.05
N ALA A 33 -2.68 2.70 2.89
CA ALA A 33 -3.72 1.68 2.72
C ALA A 33 -3.17 0.26 2.94
N ILE A 34 -1.98 -0.06 2.41
CA ILE A 34 -1.26 -1.32 2.67
C ILE A 34 -0.96 -1.47 4.16
N TYR A 35 -0.42 -0.42 4.78
CA TYR A 35 -0.06 -0.42 6.20
C TYR A 35 -1.29 -0.58 7.11
N CYS A 36 -2.43 -0.03 6.71
CA CYS A 36 -3.69 -0.23 7.42
C CYS A 36 -4.12 -1.71 7.48
N CYS A 37 -3.78 -2.51 6.47
CA CYS A 37 -4.11 -3.93 6.43
C CYS A 37 -3.17 -4.79 7.32
N SER A 38 -1.95 -4.31 7.60
CA SER A 38 -0.96 -5.02 8.41
C SER A 38 0.01 -4.03 9.08
N PRO A 39 -0.27 -3.54 10.31
CA PRO A 39 0.44 -2.41 10.92
C PRO A 39 1.88 -2.71 11.38
N ASP A 40 2.39 -3.91 11.21
CA ASP A 40 3.79 -4.25 11.51
C ASP A 40 4.53 -4.51 10.21
N LEU A 41 5.50 -3.67 9.85
CA LEU A 41 6.15 -3.68 8.54
C LEU A 41 7.12 -4.86 8.34
N GLU A 42 7.86 -5.23 9.39
CA GLU A 42 8.75 -6.41 9.37
C GLU A 42 7.91 -7.69 9.30
N SER A 43 6.84 -7.74 10.10
CA SER A 43 5.88 -8.83 10.06
C SER A 43 5.06 -8.84 8.76
N MET A 44 4.80 -7.69 8.14
CA MET A 44 4.00 -7.55 6.92
C MET A 44 4.65 -8.29 5.76
N VAL A 45 5.95 -8.11 5.52
CA VAL A 45 6.65 -8.80 4.43
C VAL A 45 6.58 -10.33 4.58
N GLN A 46 6.78 -10.81 5.81
CA GLN A 46 6.70 -12.24 6.11
C GLN A 46 5.25 -12.76 6.01
N SER A 47 4.30 -12.02 6.57
CA SER A 47 2.87 -12.37 6.59
C SER A 47 2.28 -12.36 5.19
N LEU A 48 2.60 -11.38 4.36
CA LEU A 48 2.13 -11.30 2.97
C LEU A 48 2.64 -12.47 2.13
N THR A 49 3.88 -12.91 2.35
CA THR A 49 4.42 -14.11 1.70
C THR A 49 3.63 -15.36 2.12
N VAL A 50 3.33 -15.50 3.42
CA VAL A 50 2.52 -16.61 3.96
C VAL A 50 1.08 -16.60 3.43
N LEU A 51 0.50 -15.41 3.26
CA LEU A 51 -0.83 -15.20 2.68
C LEU A 51 -0.87 -15.36 1.14
N GLY A 52 0.25 -15.72 0.51
CA GLY A 52 0.30 -16.06 -0.92
C GLY A 52 0.51 -14.86 -1.85
N LEU A 53 0.97 -13.72 -1.33
CA LEU A 53 1.43 -12.61 -2.17
C LEU A 53 2.71 -13.01 -2.91
N SER A 54 2.85 -12.56 -4.16
CA SER A 54 4.02 -12.88 -4.99
C SER A 54 5.30 -12.24 -4.43
N ALA A 55 6.45 -12.87 -4.67
CA ALA A 55 7.74 -12.32 -4.27
C ALA A 55 8.02 -10.93 -4.91
N ASP A 56 7.53 -10.72 -6.13
CA ASP A 56 7.64 -9.43 -6.83
C ASP A 56 6.82 -8.35 -6.12
N ASP A 57 5.57 -8.65 -5.75
CA ASP A 57 4.72 -7.73 -4.99
C ASP A 57 5.30 -7.42 -3.61
N VAL A 58 5.86 -8.43 -2.92
CA VAL A 58 6.56 -8.23 -1.65
C VAL A 58 7.76 -7.29 -1.83
N SER A 59 8.53 -7.45 -2.91
CA SER A 59 9.63 -6.54 -3.23
C SER A 59 9.13 -5.11 -3.49
N LEU A 60 8.00 -4.96 -4.20
CA LEU A 60 7.38 -3.67 -4.46
C LEU A 60 6.90 -2.99 -3.17
N VAL A 61 6.29 -3.74 -2.24
CA VAL A 61 5.90 -3.23 -0.92
C VAL A 61 7.13 -2.75 -0.15
N GLY A 62 8.22 -3.52 -0.16
CA GLY A 62 9.48 -3.13 0.48
C GLY A 62 10.07 -1.85 -0.09
N ARG A 63 10.11 -1.70 -1.43
CA ARG A 63 10.57 -0.46 -2.09
C ARG A 63 9.70 0.74 -1.75
N LEU A 64 8.39 0.53 -1.73
CA LEU A 64 7.43 1.57 -1.41
C LEU A 64 7.61 2.03 0.05
N ALA A 65 7.81 1.09 0.98
CA ALA A 65 8.07 1.38 2.37
C ALA A 65 9.40 2.15 2.57
N ASP A 66 10.47 1.73 1.93
CA ASP A 66 11.76 2.42 1.97
C ASP A 66 11.63 3.87 1.49
N TRP A 67 10.96 4.09 0.35
CA TRP A 67 10.71 5.43 -0.16
C TRP A 67 9.88 6.27 0.82
N VAL A 68 8.81 5.70 1.38
CA VAL A 68 7.94 6.36 2.36
C VAL A 68 8.71 6.81 3.60
N MET A 69 9.64 5.99 4.08
CA MET A 69 10.38 6.25 5.32
C MET A 69 11.56 7.20 5.11
N ASN A 70 12.22 7.13 3.95
CA ASN A 70 13.52 7.77 3.74
C ASN A 70 13.51 8.91 2.71
N VAL A 71 12.49 8.99 1.84
CA VAL A 71 12.50 9.88 0.66
C VAL A 71 11.25 10.77 0.57
N ALA A 72 10.07 10.25 0.93
CA ALA A 72 8.81 10.96 0.79
C ALA A 72 8.79 12.32 1.54
N PRO A 73 8.07 13.34 1.02
CA PRO A 73 7.29 13.35 -0.22
C PRO A 73 8.12 13.72 -1.47
N ARG A 74 9.45 13.61 -1.42
CA ARG A 74 10.36 13.99 -2.51
C ARG A 74 10.45 12.91 -3.59
N GLY A 75 11.00 13.28 -4.73
CA GLY A 75 11.28 12.37 -5.84
C GLY A 75 12.69 11.77 -5.80
N PRO A 76 12.97 10.78 -6.67
CA PRO A 76 12.02 10.19 -7.63
C PRO A 76 11.03 9.24 -6.93
N LEU A 77 9.85 9.06 -7.54
CA LEU A 77 8.87 8.09 -7.06
C LEU A 77 9.36 6.66 -7.35
N PRO A 78 9.08 5.69 -6.46
CA PRO A 78 9.52 4.31 -6.65
C PRO A 78 8.69 3.57 -7.70
N MET A 79 7.48 4.06 -7.98
CA MET A 79 6.52 3.58 -8.98
C MET A 79 5.46 4.65 -9.25
N SER A 80 4.65 4.47 -10.29
CA SER A 80 3.52 5.38 -10.57
C SER A 80 2.39 5.23 -9.54
N PRO A 81 1.52 6.25 -9.38
CA PRO A 81 0.34 6.15 -8.53
C PRO A 81 -0.56 4.96 -8.88
N SER A 82 -0.74 4.66 -10.17
CA SER A 82 -1.57 3.54 -10.63
C SER A 82 -0.99 2.18 -10.24
N GLU A 83 0.34 2.02 -10.32
CA GLU A 83 1.02 0.80 -9.86
C GLU A 83 0.90 0.63 -8.35
N ALA A 84 1.03 1.73 -7.58
CA ALA A 84 0.88 1.72 -6.14
C ALA A 84 -0.55 1.33 -5.70
N VAL A 85 -1.57 1.85 -6.38
CA VAL A 85 -2.98 1.46 -6.16
C VAL A 85 -3.19 -0.02 -6.45
N ALA A 86 -2.72 -0.50 -7.60
CA ALA A 86 -2.86 -1.91 -7.97
C ALA A 86 -2.17 -2.84 -6.97
N LEU A 87 -1.01 -2.42 -6.43
CA LEU A 87 -0.32 -3.15 -5.37
C LEU A 87 -1.14 -3.19 -4.08
N ALA A 88 -1.70 -2.06 -3.66
CA ALA A 88 -2.53 -1.97 -2.46
C ALA A 88 -3.80 -2.83 -2.56
N GLU A 89 -4.39 -2.96 -3.74
CA GLU A 89 -5.53 -3.85 -3.99
C GLU A 89 -5.15 -5.33 -3.89
N ARG A 90 -4.00 -5.73 -4.45
CA ARG A 90 -3.50 -7.12 -4.33
C ARG A 90 -3.22 -7.48 -2.88
N VAL A 91 -2.60 -6.57 -2.12
CA VAL A 91 -2.34 -6.75 -0.68
C VAL A 91 -3.65 -6.86 0.10
N HIS A 92 -4.60 -5.95 -0.15
CA HIS A 92 -5.90 -6.00 0.54
C HIS A 92 -6.64 -7.31 0.23
N LYS A 93 -6.60 -7.80 -1.00
CA LYS A 93 -7.24 -9.06 -1.38
C LYS A 93 -6.71 -10.26 -0.58
N VAL A 94 -5.40 -10.35 -0.35
CA VAL A 94 -4.80 -11.47 0.40
C VAL A 94 -4.92 -11.31 1.92
N THR A 95 -5.17 -10.08 2.42
CA THR A 95 -5.32 -9.79 3.86
C THR A 95 -6.79 -9.75 4.31
N ALA A 96 -7.72 -9.43 3.41
CA ALA A 96 -9.16 -9.46 3.65
C ALA A 96 -9.79 -10.84 3.39
N GLY A 97 -9.02 -11.81 2.89
CA GLY A 97 -9.45 -13.19 2.69
C GLY A 97 -9.11 -14.07 3.88
N GLU A 98 -10.15 -14.67 4.49
CA GLU A 98 -10.09 -15.86 5.34
C GLU A 98 -9.49 -17.08 4.61
#